data_AF-C7DH02-F1
#
_entry.id   AF-C7DH02-F1
#
_cell.length_a   1.000
_cell.length_b   1.000
_cell.length_c   1.000
_cell.angle_alpha   90.00
_cell.angle_beta   90.00
_cell.angle_gamma   90.00
#
_symmetry.space_group_name_H-M   'P 1'
#
loop_
_entity.id
_entity.type
_entity.pdbx_description
1 polymer ?
#
loop_
_entity_poly.entity_id
_entity_poly.type
_entity_poly.pdbx_seq_one_letter_code
_entity_poly.pdbx_strand_id
1 'polypeptide(L)'
;MTKQKTNSDGITRRIFTKEVVKLRESYNGKVSEEEMKSIGAILETVDATFIGTSRYSKPENGYDLIASSIYAAAVQAKMNGHDNLWKDLASVENSDSLINKFSRFVKSDAAIVEQRKKKFDKLQYLREVENTPGGLASILSSEKGRADLLKQLRRIEKES
;
A
#
# COMPACT_ATOMS: atom_id res chain seq x y z
N MET A 1 6.20 -2.17 28.24
CA MET A 1 5.44 -2.29 26.98
C MET A 1 6.36 -1.94 25.80
N THR A 2 6.86 -2.97 25.12
CA THR A 2 7.64 -2.80 23.88
C THR A 2 6.70 -2.34 22.78
N LYS A 3 6.81 -1.07 22.35
CA LYS A 3 6.20 -0.61 21.10
C LYS A 3 6.79 -1.47 19.99
N GLN A 4 6.06 -2.48 19.53
CA GLN A 4 6.40 -3.19 18.31
C GLN A 4 6.49 -2.14 17.21
N LYS A 5 7.71 -1.82 16.77
CA LYS A 5 7.93 -1.12 15.51
C LYS A 5 7.36 -2.06 14.45
N THR A 6 6.18 -1.73 13.94
CA THR A 6 5.61 -2.37 12.77
C THR A 6 6.55 -2.09 11.60
N ASN A 7 7.53 -2.98 11.42
CA ASN A 7 8.41 -3.11 10.25
C ASN A 7 7.58 -3.53 9.02
N SER A 8 6.49 -2.82 8.74
CA SER A 8 5.83 -2.86 7.45
C SER A 8 6.70 -2.04 6.50
N ASP A 9 7.74 -2.70 5.98
CA ASP A 9 8.56 -2.21 4.87
C ASP A 9 7.61 -1.65 3.79
N GLY A 10 7.49 -0.33 3.59
CA GLY A 10 8.32 0.78 4.12
C GLY A 10 9.21 1.39 3.05
N ILE A 11 9.19 0.81 1.84
CA ILE A 11 9.78 1.38 0.62
C ILE A 11 8.70 2.08 -0.21
N THR A 12 7.61 1.39 -0.57
CA THR A 12 6.55 1.96 -1.44
C THR A 12 5.85 3.16 -0.80
N ARG A 13 5.41 3.04 0.48
CA ARG A 13 4.88 4.18 1.25
C ARG A 13 5.89 5.31 1.35
N ARG A 14 7.14 5.00 1.68
CA ARG A 14 8.24 5.98 1.79
C ARG A 14 8.52 6.67 0.45
N ILE A 15 8.37 5.98 -0.68
CA ILE A 15 8.49 6.56 -2.02
C ILE A 15 7.36 7.58 -2.23
N PHE A 16 6.10 7.21 -1.98
CA PHE A 16 5.00 8.15 -2.16
C PHE A 16 5.10 9.35 -1.20
N THR A 17 5.39 9.11 0.09
CA THR A 17 5.65 10.18 1.07
C THR A 17 6.75 11.15 0.59
N LYS A 18 7.84 10.64 0.00
CA LYS A 18 8.89 11.48 -0.57
C LYS A 18 8.39 12.36 -1.72
N GLU A 19 7.50 11.85 -2.57
CA GLU A 19 6.92 12.65 -3.65
C GLU A 19 6.05 13.79 -3.10
N VAL A 20 5.28 13.55 -2.04
CA VAL A 20 4.50 14.61 -1.37
C VAL A 20 5.43 15.63 -0.71
N VAL A 21 6.51 15.19 -0.04
CA VAL A 21 7.51 16.10 0.56
C VAL A 21 8.18 16.97 -0.49
N LYS A 22 8.62 16.39 -1.61
CA LYS A 22 9.21 17.16 -2.73
C LYS A 22 8.26 18.21 -3.27
N LEU A 23 6.97 17.86 -3.41
CA LEU A 23 5.95 18.82 -3.84
C LEU A 23 5.85 19.97 -2.82
N ARG A 24 5.75 19.64 -1.53
CA ARG A 24 5.69 20.63 -0.45
C ARG A 24 6.91 21.57 -0.47
N GLU A 25 8.12 21.04 -0.60
CA GLU A 25 9.35 21.83 -0.70
C GLU A 25 9.37 22.73 -1.94
N SER A 26 8.88 22.22 -3.08
CA SER A 26 8.84 22.97 -4.34
C SER A 26 7.95 24.20 -4.29
N TYR A 27 6.91 24.18 -3.45
CA TYR A 27 5.93 25.25 -3.28
C TYR A 27 6.07 26.03 -1.96
N ASN A 28 7.05 25.67 -1.11
CA ASN A 28 7.30 26.38 0.14
C ASN A 28 7.63 27.87 -0.11
N GLY A 29 6.85 28.77 0.49
CA GLY A 29 6.97 30.21 0.28
C GLY A 29 6.48 30.74 -1.08
N LYS A 30 5.91 29.87 -1.94
CA LYS A 30 5.35 30.26 -3.27
C LYS A 30 3.83 30.25 -3.32
N VAL A 31 3.19 29.65 -2.33
CA VAL A 31 1.72 29.54 -2.21
C VAL A 31 1.29 29.94 -0.80
N SER A 32 -0.01 30.10 -0.59
CA SER A 32 -0.55 30.50 0.71
C SER A 32 -0.30 29.46 1.80
N GLU A 33 -0.35 29.90 3.07
CA GLU A 33 -0.24 29.00 4.22
C GLU A 33 -1.34 27.92 4.21
N GLU A 34 -2.54 28.26 3.74
CA GLU A 34 -3.67 27.33 3.64
C GLU A 34 -3.42 26.21 2.61
N GLU A 35 -2.82 26.54 1.48
CA GLU A 35 -2.43 25.55 0.47
C GLU A 35 -1.29 24.67 0.98
N MET A 36 -0.32 25.26 1.67
CA MET A 36 0.75 24.50 2.32
C MET A 36 0.23 23.56 3.40
N LYS A 37 -0.78 23.99 4.18
CA LYS A 37 -1.49 23.13 5.14
C LYS A 37 -2.23 22.00 4.43
N SER A 38 -2.87 22.28 3.30
CA SER A 38 -3.57 21.28 2.49
C SER A 38 -2.62 20.24 1.91
N ILE A 39 -1.42 20.62 1.45
CA ILE A 39 -0.36 19.67 1.06
C ILE A 39 0.12 18.85 2.29
N GLY A 40 0.23 19.49 3.45
CA GLY A 40 0.55 18.83 4.73
C GLY A 40 -0.46 17.76 5.12
N ALA A 41 -1.76 18.03 4.94
CA ALA A 41 -2.84 17.10 5.23
C ALA A 41 -2.75 15.80 4.41
N ILE A 42 -2.18 15.84 3.20
CA ILE A 42 -1.91 14.63 2.39
C ILE A 42 -0.93 13.71 3.12
N LEU A 43 0.15 14.25 3.69
CA LEU A 43 1.13 13.47 4.45
C LEU A 43 0.50 12.83 5.69
N GLU A 44 -0.29 13.59 6.43
CA GLU A 44 -1.01 13.10 7.61
C GLU A 44 -1.98 11.98 7.24
N THR A 45 -2.68 12.11 6.10
CA THR A 45 -3.61 11.09 5.60
C THR A 45 -2.88 9.82 5.19
N VAL A 46 -1.73 9.93 4.51
CA VAL A 46 -0.86 8.79 4.20
C VAL A 46 -0.43 8.12 5.50
N ASP A 47 -0.01 8.89 6.50
CA ASP A 47 0.48 8.31 7.73
C ASP A 47 -0.62 7.57 8.51
N ALA A 48 -1.79 8.19 8.64
CA ALA A 48 -2.97 7.57 9.27
C ALA A 48 -3.40 6.28 8.56
N THR A 49 -3.42 6.29 7.22
CA THR A 49 -3.84 5.15 6.38
C THR A 49 -3.03 3.88 6.65
N PHE A 50 -1.74 4.02 6.91
CA PHE A 50 -0.84 2.88 7.07
C PHE A 50 -0.46 2.61 8.53
N ILE A 51 -0.98 3.37 9.50
CA ILE A 51 -0.86 3.03 10.92
C ILE A 51 -1.69 1.77 11.19
N GLY A 52 -1.08 0.75 11.79
CA GLY A 52 -1.76 -0.51 12.13
C GLY A 52 -2.01 -1.46 10.95
N THR A 53 -1.83 -1.01 9.70
CA THR A 53 -2.00 -1.84 8.51
C THR A 53 -0.89 -2.88 8.40
N SER A 54 -1.27 -4.16 8.28
CA SER A 54 -0.32 -5.26 8.10
C SER A 54 0.35 -5.19 6.73
N ARG A 55 1.63 -5.61 6.64
CA ARG A 55 2.37 -5.70 5.36
C ARG A 55 1.81 -6.74 4.38
N TYR A 56 0.82 -7.52 4.82
CA TYR A 56 0.14 -8.57 4.08
C TYR A 56 -1.31 -8.18 3.71
N SER A 57 -1.73 -6.97 4.05
CA SER A 57 -3.07 -6.44 3.77
C SER A 57 -2.99 -5.07 3.13
N LYS A 58 -3.98 -4.77 2.28
CA LYS A 58 -4.22 -3.40 1.81
C LYS A 58 -4.87 -2.60 2.94
N PRO A 59 -4.63 -1.28 3.06
CA PRO A 59 -5.38 -0.45 3.97
C PRO A 59 -6.84 -0.36 3.52
N GLU A 60 -7.77 -0.60 4.45
CA GLU A 60 -9.21 -0.54 4.17
C GLU A 60 -9.63 0.93 3.95
N ASN A 61 -10.20 1.23 2.77
CA ASN A 61 -10.58 2.58 2.31
C ASN A 61 -9.46 3.64 2.29
N GLY A 62 -8.26 3.30 2.74
CA GLY A 62 -7.18 4.27 2.94
C GLY A 62 -6.64 4.87 1.66
N TYR A 63 -6.64 4.12 0.55
CA TYR A 63 -6.23 4.69 -0.74
C TYR A 63 -7.21 5.78 -1.22
N ASP A 64 -8.51 5.59 -0.99
CA ASP A 64 -9.53 6.56 -1.38
C ASP A 64 -9.44 7.83 -0.53
N LEU A 65 -9.10 7.69 0.76
CA LEU A 65 -8.83 8.83 1.64
C LEU A 65 -7.64 9.66 1.15
N ILE A 66 -6.55 9.01 0.74
CA ILE A 66 -5.38 9.71 0.18
C ILE A 66 -5.74 10.42 -1.13
N ALA A 67 -6.43 9.75 -2.06
CA ALA A 67 -6.87 10.37 -3.31
C ALA A 67 -7.78 11.59 -3.05
N SER A 68 -8.71 11.46 -2.12
CA SER A 68 -9.61 12.56 -1.71
C SER A 68 -8.83 13.74 -1.14
N SER A 69 -7.81 13.48 -0.33
CA SER A 69 -6.92 14.52 0.22
C SER A 69 -6.13 15.26 -0.88
N ILE A 70 -5.63 14.54 -1.88
CA ILE A 70 -4.95 15.15 -3.05
C ILE A 70 -5.93 16.06 -3.81
N TYR A 71 -7.14 15.61 -4.08
CA TYR A 71 -8.15 16.42 -4.78
C TYR A 71 -8.59 17.63 -3.96
N ALA A 72 -8.74 17.50 -2.64
CA ALA A 72 -9.07 18.63 -1.77
C ALA A 72 -7.99 19.72 -1.84
N ALA A 73 -6.71 19.34 -1.77
CA ALA A 73 -5.60 20.28 -1.94
C ALA A 73 -5.58 20.91 -3.35
N ALA A 74 -5.91 20.14 -4.39
CA ALA A 74 -5.95 20.64 -5.76
C ALA A 74 -7.10 21.64 -5.97
N VAL A 75 -8.26 21.39 -5.38
CA VAL A 75 -9.40 22.32 -5.41
C VAL A 75 -9.01 23.64 -4.73
N GLN A 76 -8.38 23.58 -3.55
CA GLN A 76 -7.87 24.78 -2.87
C GLN A 76 -6.91 25.57 -3.76
N ALA A 77 -5.94 24.87 -4.38
CA ALA A 77 -5.00 25.49 -5.31
C ALA A 77 -5.68 26.16 -6.49
N LYS A 78 -6.71 25.52 -7.05
CA LYS A 78 -7.48 26.05 -8.19
C LYS A 78 -8.31 27.27 -7.79
N MET A 79 -8.94 27.24 -6.61
CA MET A 79 -9.73 28.37 -6.07
C MET A 79 -8.87 29.61 -5.85
N ASN A 80 -7.60 29.43 -5.49
CA ASN A 80 -6.64 30.50 -5.27
C ASN A 80 -5.89 30.94 -6.54
N GLY A 81 -6.21 30.36 -7.70
CA GLY A 81 -5.59 30.70 -8.98
C GLY A 81 -4.18 30.13 -9.21
N HIS A 82 -3.73 29.19 -8.37
CA HIS A 82 -2.44 28.52 -8.52
C HIS A 82 -2.54 27.30 -9.46
N ASP A 83 -2.70 27.57 -10.75
CA ASP A 83 -2.89 26.56 -11.79
C ASP A 83 -1.74 25.53 -11.87
N ASN A 84 -0.50 25.96 -11.62
CA ASN A 84 0.65 25.06 -11.62
C ASN A 84 0.57 24.03 -10.48
N LEU A 85 0.19 24.48 -9.28
CA LEU A 85 0.01 23.58 -8.13
C LEU A 85 -1.16 22.62 -8.37
N TRP A 86 -2.28 23.08 -8.93
CA TRP A 86 -3.37 22.20 -9.34
C TRP A 86 -2.91 21.15 -10.35
N LYS A 87 -2.11 21.53 -11.36
CA LYS A 87 -1.56 20.59 -12.36
C LYS A 87 -0.65 19.55 -11.73
N ASP A 88 0.21 19.96 -10.81
CA ASP A 88 1.14 19.07 -10.12
C ASP A 88 0.44 18.16 -9.10
N LEU A 89 -0.73 18.55 -8.59
CA LEU A 89 -1.52 17.71 -7.69
C LEU A 89 -2.41 16.73 -8.45
N ALA A 90 -3.26 17.22 -9.36
CA ALA A 90 -4.43 16.48 -9.83
C ALA A 90 -4.64 16.44 -11.35
N SER A 91 -3.80 17.09 -12.16
CA SER A 91 -3.98 17.01 -13.62
C SER A 91 -3.73 15.59 -14.11
N VAL A 92 -4.73 15.02 -14.79
CA VAL A 92 -4.62 13.69 -15.41
C VAL A 92 -3.72 13.69 -16.64
N GLU A 93 -3.60 14.84 -17.33
CA GLU A 93 -2.73 15.03 -18.49
C GLU A 93 -1.26 15.15 -18.09
N ASN A 94 -0.99 15.66 -16.88
CA ASN A 94 0.35 15.69 -16.34
C ASN A 94 0.71 14.31 -15.78
N SER A 95 1.52 13.54 -16.52
CA SER A 95 1.96 12.21 -16.08
C SER A 95 2.71 12.22 -14.74
N ASP A 96 3.29 13.36 -14.37
CA ASP A 96 4.05 13.55 -13.14
C ASP A 96 3.22 14.17 -12.01
N SER A 97 1.92 14.38 -12.22
CA SER A 97 1.03 14.81 -11.15
C SER A 97 0.99 13.80 -10.02
N LEU A 98 0.75 14.31 -8.81
CA LEU A 98 0.74 13.52 -7.59
C LEU A 98 -0.33 12.42 -7.65
N ILE A 99 -1.50 12.70 -8.23
CA ILE A 99 -2.57 11.70 -8.41
C ILE A 99 -2.16 10.57 -9.36
N ASN A 100 -1.44 10.87 -10.45
CA ASN A 100 -0.95 9.86 -11.38
C ASN A 100 0.15 9.01 -10.75
N LYS A 101 1.07 9.63 -10.00
CA LYS A 101 2.07 8.91 -9.19
C LYS A 101 1.41 8.04 -8.13
N PHE A 102 0.36 8.54 -7.48
CA PHE A 102 -0.41 7.79 -6.50
C PHE A 102 -1.11 6.56 -7.12
N SER A 103 -1.72 6.70 -8.29
CA SER A 103 -2.34 5.57 -8.99
C SER A 103 -1.33 4.45 -9.32
N ARG A 104 -0.12 4.82 -9.76
CA ARG A 104 0.98 3.85 -9.98
C ARG A 104 1.44 3.21 -8.67
N PHE A 105 1.47 3.99 -7.58
CA PHE A 105 1.74 3.48 -6.23
C PHE A 105 0.72 2.43 -5.81
N VAL A 106 -0.58 2.71 -5.92
CA VAL A 106 -1.65 1.77 -5.52
C VAL A 106 -1.54 0.44 -6.27
N LYS A 107 -1.29 0.48 -7.57
CA LYS A 107 -1.10 -0.73 -8.39
C LYS A 107 0.11 -1.55 -7.94
N SER A 108 1.23 -0.88 -7.67
CA SER A 108 2.48 -1.53 -7.24
C SER A 108 2.36 -2.13 -5.84
N ASP A 109 1.75 -1.39 -4.90
CA ASP A 109 1.56 -1.82 -3.52
C ASP A 109 0.61 -3.02 -3.45
N ALA A 110 -0.48 -3.00 -4.23
CA ALA A 110 -1.40 -4.12 -4.34
C ALA A 110 -0.70 -5.41 -4.79
N ALA A 111 0.15 -5.34 -5.81
CA ALA A 111 0.92 -6.48 -6.30
C ALA A 111 1.91 -7.02 -5.25
N ILE A 112 2.59 -6.12 -4.53
CA ILE A 112 3.54 -6.50 -3.46
C ILE A 112 2.80 -7.19 -2.30
N VAL A 113 1.68 -6.63 -1.86
CA VAL A 113 0.85 -7.20 -0.79
C VAL A 113 0.38 -8.60 -1.16
N GLU A 114 -0.08 -8.77 -2.39
CA GLU A 114 -0.55 -10.05 -2.91
C GLU A 114 0.58 -11.10 -2.93
N GLN A 115 1.77 -10.76 -3.45
CA GLN A 115 2.93 -11.67 -3.42
C GLN A 115 3.34 -12.05 -2.00
N ARG A 116 3.34 -11.09 -1.07
CA ARG A 116 3.70 -11.33 0.33
C ARG A 116 2.67 -12.22 1.03
N LYS A 117 1.39 -12.02 0.75
CA LYS A 117 0.29 -12.83 1.29
C LYS A 117 0.42 -14.29 0.83
N LYS A 118 0.64 -14.53 -0.46
CA LYS A 118 0.87 -15.88 -1.02
C LYS A 118 2.01 -16.62 -0.32
N LYS A 119 3.13 -15.93 -0.08
CA LYS A 119 4.27 -16.49 0.66
C LYS A 119 3.91 -16.80 2.12
N PHE A 120 3.15 -15.93 2.78
CA PHE A 120 2.72 -16.14 4.16
C PHE A 120 1.77 -17.33 4.27
N ASP A 121 0.75 -17.41 3.41
CA ASP A 121 -0.23 -18.51 3.40
C ASP A 121 0.45 -19.85 3.12
N LYS A 122 1.42 -19.89 2.19
CA LYS A 122 2.25 -21.08 1.95
C LYS A 122 3.05 -21.50 3.19
N LEU A 123 3.65 -20.55 3.92
CA LEU A 123 4.42 -20.85 5.13
C LEU A 123 3.54 -21.30 6.30
N GLN A 124 2.35 -20.72 6.45
CA GLN A 124 1.37 -21.17 7.44
C GLN A 124 0.93 -22.61 7.16
N TYR A 125 0.60 -22.90 5.91
CA TYR A 125 0.24 -24.26 5.51
C TYR A 125 1.34 -25.28 5.80
N LEU A 126 2.60 -24.97 5.45
CA LEU A 126 3.72 -25.86 5.75
C LEU A 126 3.87 -26.13 7.26
N ARG A 127 3.66 -25.12 8.10
CA ARG A 127 3.66 -25.29 9.56
C ARG A 127 2.49 -26.14 10.05
N GLU A 128 1.30 -25.99 9.49
CA GLU A 128 0.15 -26.82 9.83
C GLU A 128 0.41 -28.30 9.49
N VAL A 129 1.04 -28.55 8.35
CA VAL A 129 1.45 -29.89 7.94
C VAL A 129 2.52 -30.46 8.87
N GLU A 130 3.53 -29.67 9.26
CA GLU A 130 4.56 -30.09 10.23
C GLU A 130 3.97 -30.41 11.61
N ASN A 131 2.94 -29.67 12.04
CA ASN A 131 2.28 -29.85 13.33
C ASN A 131 1.16 -30.92 13.30
N THR A 132 0.85 -31.52 12.15
CA THR A 132 -0.12 -32.60 12.05
C THR A 132 0.45 -33.87 12.73
N PRO A 133 -0.32 -34.65 13.51
CA PRO A 133 0.19 -35.89 14.13
C PRO A 133 0.74 -36.87 13.08
N GLY A 134 2.03 -37.22 13.23
CA GLY A 134 2.79 -38.02 12.24
C GLY A 134 3.45 -37.20 11.12
N GLY A 135 3.27 -35.88 11.11
CA GLY A 135 3.94 -34.90 10.27
C GLY A 135 3.74 -35.07 8.77
N LEU A 136 4.63 -34.43 8.01
CA LEU A 136 4.69 -34.52 6.54
C LEU A 136 4.80 -35.99 6.06
N ALA A 137 5.50 -36.83 6.83
CA ALA A 137 5.68 -38.26 6.53
C ALA A 137 4.36 -39.05 6.59
N SER A 138 3.49 -38.77 7.55
CA SER A 138 2.15 -39.38 7.66
C SER A 138 1.25 -38.97 6.50
N ILE A 139 1.24 -37.68 6.12
CA ILE A 139 0.46 -37.20 4.97
C ILE A 139 0.96 -37.84 3.67
N LEU A 140 2.29 -37.91 3.49
CA LEU A 140 2.91 -38.55 2.35
C LEU A 140 2.81 -40.09 2.37
N SER A 141 2.38 -40.72 3.46
CA SER A 141 2.22 -42.18 3.52
C SER A 141 0.94 -42.67 2.82
N SER A 142 -0.04 -41.78 2.62
CA SER A 142 -1.31 -42.12 1.96
C SER A 142 -1.47 -41.40 0.61
N GLU A 143 -2.01 -42.12 -0.38
CA GLU A 143 -2.28 -41.57 -1.71
C GLU A 143 -3.30 -40.41 -1.65
N LYS A 144 -4.29 -40.53 -0.76
CA LYS A 144 -5.27 -39.48 -0.45
C LYS A 144 -4.61 -38.22 0.14
N GLY A 145 -3.71 -38.38 1.12
CA GLY A 145 -2.98 -37.25 1.72
C GLY A 145 -2.07 -36.54 0.72
N ARG A 146 -1.40 -37.28 -0.16
CA ARG A 146 -0.62 -36.70 -1.28
C ARG A 146 -1.49 -35.90 -2.24
N ALA A 147 -2.65 -36.44 -2.62
CA ALA A 147 -3.57 -35.79 -3.55
C ALA A 147 -4.15 -34.49 -2.95
N ASP A 148 -4.52 -34.50 -1.67
CA ASP A 148 -5.04 -33.31 -0.98
C ASP A 148 -3.95 -32.23 -0.83
N LEU A 149 -2.72 -32.61 -0.48
CA LEU A 149 -1.58 -31.69 -0.40
C LEU A 149 -1.29 -31.04 -1.76
N LEU A 150 -1.25 -31.84 -2.83
CA LEU A 150 -1.05 -31.33 -4.19
C LEU A 150 -2.21 -30.45 -4.67
N LYS A 151 -3.45 -30.79 -4.34
CA LYS A 151 -4.62 -29.99 -4.70
C LYS A 151 -4.60 -28.63 -4.01
N GLN A 152 -4.22 -28.58 -2.73
CA GLN A 152 -4.10 -27.31 -2.01
C GLN A 152 -2.91 -26.48 -2.47
N LEU A 153 -1.75 -27.09 -2.72
CA LEU A 153 -0.61 -26.39 -3.32
C LEU A 153 -0.95 -25.81 -4.70
N ARG A 154 -1.63 -26.59 -5.56
CA ARG A 154 -2.12 -26.09 -6.87
C ARG A 154 -3.17 -25.01 -6.73
N ARG A 155 -4.03 -25.08 -5.70
CA ARG A 155 -5.01 -24.04 -5.42
C ARG A 155 -4.32 -22.74 -5.03
N ILE A 156 -3.33 -22.82 -4.13
CA ILE A 156 -2.48 -21.68 -3.77
C ILE A 156 -1.78 -21.14 -5.01
N GLU A 157 -1.26 -21.99 -5.91
CA GLU A 157 -0.62 -21.57 -7.16
C GLU A 157 -1.58 -20.97 -8.21
N LYS A 158 -2.85 -21.38 -8.24
CA LYS A 158 -3.87 -20.88 -9.20
C LYS A 158 -4.61 -19.63 -8.71
N GLU A 159 -4.78 -19.51 -7.39
CA GLU A 159 -5.23 -18.29 -6.74
C GLU A 159 -4.05 -17.32 -6.52
N SER A 160 -2.84 -17.74 -6.96
CA SER A 160 -1.63 -16.92 -7.11
C SER A 160 -1.39 -16.43 -8.53
#